data_AF-A0A6F9DMC4-F1
#
_entry.id   AF-A0A6F9DMC4-F1
#
_cell.length_a   1.000
_cell.length_b   1.000
_cell.length_c   1.000
_cell.angle_alpha   90.00
_cell.angle_beta   90.00
_cell.angle_gamma   90.00
#
_symmetry.space_group_name_H-M   'P 1'
#
loop_
_entity.id
_entity.type
_entity.pdbx_description
1 polymer ?
#
loop_
_entity_poly.entity_id
_entity_poly.type
_entity_poly.pdbx_seq_one_letter_code
_entity_poly.pdbx_strand_id
1 'polypeptide(L)'
;MCLRNLKAQTVLSQLALCSRIHLVASIDHINAPLIWDQTMLSRFNWLWYDVTTFSPYREETSYEGSLLLSGAGTGLGARGAALALSGLLHVARSLTSNARGVFQILAEHQISLEKEKGDENEDATYEDLSFSELYQKCRERFLVNSELTLRAHLTEFLDHKLVQMRKGADGGEYLSVPLDIGTLKEYLEKEESR
;
A
#
# COMPACT_ATOMS: atom_id res chain seq x y z
N MET A 1 11.94 2.90 -2.59
CA MET A 1 12.99 3.89 -2.27
C MET A 1 13.69 3.67 -0.91
N CYS A 2 13.31 2.69 -0.09
CA CYS A 2 13.78 2.57 1.30
C CYS A 2 15.27 2.28 1.48
N LEU A 3 15.94 1.71 0.47
CA LEU A 3 17.37 1.37 0.52
C LEU A 3 18.31 2.45 -0.03
N ARG A 4 17.78 3.54 -0.61
CA ARG A 4 18.61 4.67 -1.09
C ARG A 4 19.06 5.61 0.04
N ASN A 5 18.54 5.42 1.25
CA ASN A 5 18.89 6.24 2.40
C ASN A 5 20.34 5.97 2.82
N LEU A 6 21.09 7.04 3.12
CA LEU A 6 22.47 6.98 3.59
C LEU A 6 22.63 6.07 4.81
N LYS A 7 21.66 6.06 5.73
CA LYS A 7 21.69 5.17 6.92
C LYS A 7 21.71 3.69 6.52
N ALA A 8 20.86 3.28 5.59
CA ALA A 8 20.79 1.90 5.12
C ALA A 8 22.08 1.51 4.38
N GLN A 9 22.58 2.39 3.50
CA GLN A 9 23.84 2.16 2.79
C GLN A 9 25.05 2.08 3.73
N THR A 10 25.06 2.88 4.80
CA THR A 10 26.11 2.81 5.83
C THR A 10 26.10 1.44 6.50
N VAL A 11 24.93 0.93 6.90
CA VAL A 11 24.82 -0.39 7.54
C VAL A 11 25.28 -1.50 6.59
N LEU A 12 24.84 -1.46 5.33
CA LEU A 12 25.28 -2.44 4.32
C LEU A 12 26.79 -2.39 4.10
N SER A 13 27.40 -1.20 4.12
CA SER A 13 28.85 -1.05 3.95
C SER A 13 29.64 -1.65 5.12
N GLN A 14 29.09 -1.63 6.34
CA GLN A 14 29.70 -2.29 7.50
C GLN A 14 29.58 -3.81 7.41
N LEU A 15 28.43 -4.31 6.92
CA LEU A 15 28.22 -5.74 6.71
C LEU A 15 29.13 -6.30 5.63
N ALA A 16 29.42 -5.54 4.57
CA ALA A 16 30.35 -5.92 3.51
C ALA A 16 31.79 -6.14 4.01
N LEU A 17 32.17 -5.48 5.10
CA LEU A 17 33.50 -5.62 5.71
C LEU A 17 33.68 -6.97 6.41
N CYS A 18 32.59 -7.65 6.78
CA CYS A 18 32.63 -8.91 7.50
C CYS A 18 33.03 -10.06 6.57
N SER A 19 34.13 -10.75 6.88
CA SER A 19 34.64 -11.88 6.05
C SER A 19 33.69 -13.08 5.92
N ARG A 20 32.65 -13.17 6.76
CA ARG A 20 31.64 -14.23 6.71
C ARG A 20 30.40 -13.87 5.90
N ILE A 21 30.26 -12.61 5.47
CA ILE A 21 29.08 -12.11 4.75
C ILE A 21 29.55 -11.69 3.36
N HIS A 22 28.96 -12.29 2.33
CA HIS A 22 29.21 -11.91 0.95
C HIS A 22 27.96 -11.26 0.39
N LEU A 23 28.12 -10.13 -0.31
CA LEU A 23 27.02 -9.38 -0.88
C LEU A 23 26.95 -9.57 -2.39
N VAL A 24 25.74 -9.77 -2.89
CA VAL A 24 25.40 -9.72 -4.31
C VAL A 24 24.25 -8.74 -4.45
N ALA A 25 24.36 -7.80 -5.38
CA ALA A 25 23.37 -6.76 -5.59
C ALA A 25 23.20 -6.45 -7.08
N SER A 26 21.98 -6.09 -7.48
CA SER A 26 21.66 -5.52 -8.78
C SER A 26 21.40 -4.01 -8.66
N ILE A 27 21.64 -3.29 -9.74
CA ILE A 27 21.51 -1.83 -9.79
C ILE A 27 20.91 -1.45 -11.14
N ASP A 28 19.71 -0.85 -11.11
CA ASP A 28 19.04 -0.41 -12.34
C ASP A 28 19.11 1.11 -12.54
N HIS A 29 19.34 1.88 -11.48
CA HIS A 29 19.29 3.34 -11.54
C HIS A 29 20.63 3.93 -11.98
N ILE A 30 20.63 4.76 -13.04
CA ILE A 30 21.84 5.39 -13.60
C ILE A 30 22.65 6.19 -12.55
N ASN A 31 21.99 6.84 -11.60
CA ASN A 31 22.64 7.63 -10.55
C ASN A 31 23.00 6.83 -9.30
N ALA A 32 22.86 5.51 -9.29
CA ALA A 32 23.13 4.71 -8.09
C ALA A 32 24.58 4.83 -7.56
N PRO A 33 25.63 4.89 -8.40
CA PRO A 33 27.00 5.06 -7.90
C PRO A 33 27.23 6.38 -7.16
N LEU A 34 26.42 7.41 -7.42
CA LEU A 34 26.52 8.73 -6.75
C LEU A 34 26.11 8.68 -5.27
N ILE A 35 25.47 7.60 -4.82
CA ILE A 35 25.03 7.44 -3.43
C ILE A 35 26.21 7.08 -2.52
N TRP A 36 27.28 6.51 -3.07
CA TRP A 36 28.41 6.01 -2.29
C TRP A 36 29.57 7.00 -2.25
N ASP A 37 30.00 7.34 -1.04
CA ASP A 37 31.26 8.04 -0.81
C ASP A 37 32.47 7.09 -1.00
N GLN A 38 33.67 7.65 -1.17
CA GLN A 38 34.92 6.91 -1.35
C GLN A 38 35.14 5.85 -0.26
N THR A 39 34.74 6.17 0.97
CA THR A 39 34.83 5.27 2.12
C THR A 39 33.85 4.10 2.06
N MET A 40 32.69 4.28 1.45
CA MET A 40 31.70 3.20 1.26
C MET A 40 32.14 2.30 0.11
N LEU A 41 32.61 2.89 -0.99
CA LEU A 41 33.12 2.14 -2.14
C LEU A 41 34.26 1.20 -1.76
N SER A 42 35.19 1.66 -0.92
CA SER A 42 36.30 0.82 -0.46
C SER A 42 35.85 -0.33 0.45
N ARG A 43 34.81 -0.12 1.27
CA ARG A 43 34.24 -1.17 2.14
C ARG A 43 33.47 -2.22 1.35
N PHE A 44 32.70 -1.80 0.34
CA PHE A 44 31.93 -2.71 -0.47
C PHE A 44 32.80 -3.55 -1.41
N ASN A 45 33.92 -3.00 -1.88
CA ASN A 45 34.86 -3.67 -2.78
C ASN A 45 34.13 -4.37 -3.97
N TRP A 46 33.23 -3.64 -4.62
CA TRP A 46 32.37 -4.19 -5.67
C TRP A 46 33.17 -4.65 -6.88
N LEU A 47 32.81 -5.84 -7.39
CA LEU A 47 33.21 -6.29 -8.71
C LEU A 47 32.04 -6.11 -9.67
N TRP A 48 32.22 -5.24 -10.66
CA TRP A 48 31.15 -4.84 -11.58
C TRP A 48 31.01 -5.83 -12.73
N TYR A 49 29.78 -6.30 -12.95
CA TYR A 49 29.41 -7.14 -14.08
C TYR A 49 28.26 -6.48 -14.83
N ASP A 50 28.40 -6.35 -16.15
CA ASP A 50 27.30 -5.96 -17.03
C ASP A 50 26.47 -7.19 -17.39
N VAL A 51 25.20 -7.18 -16.99
CA VAL A 51 24.24 -8.27 -17.22
C VAL A 51 22.96 -7.68 -17.83
N THR A 52 23.08 -7.10 -19.02
CA THR A 52 21.94 -6.53 -19.73
C THR A 52 21.05 -7.65 -20.30
N THR A 53 19.96 -8.00 -19.61
CA THR A 53 19.05 -9.10 -19.96
C THR A 53 17.89 -8.70 -20.89
N PHE A 54 17.62 -7.40 -21.06
CA PHE A 54 16.44 -6.85 -21.76
C PHE A 54 15.08 -7.41 -21.28
N SER A 55 15.03 -8.03 -20.11
CA SER A 55 13.78 -8.52 -19.53
C SER A 55 12.89 -7.36 -19.06
N PRO A 56 11.56 -7.45 -19.24
CA PRO A 56 10.66 -6.39 -18.79
C PRO A 56 10.58 -6.34 -17.25
N TYR A 57 10.61 -5.13 -16.69
CA TYR A 57 10.56 -4.84 -15.25
C TYR A 57 9.16 -5.01 -14.63
N ARG A 58 8.54 -6.19 -14.78
CA ARG A 58 7.14 -6.40 -14.37
C ARG A 58 6.98 -6.42 -12.85
N GLU A 59 7.91 -7.07 -12.15
CA GLU A 59 7.85 -7.21 -10.69
C GLU A 59 8.34 -5.94 -10.00
N GLU A 60 9.38 -5.30 -10.54
CA GLU A 60 10.00 -4.10 -10.00
C GLU A 60 9.06 -2.89 -10.08
N THR A 61 8.24 -2.80 -11.13
CA THR A 61 7.25 -1.72 -11.31
C THR A 61 5.91 -2.00 -10.63
N SER A 62 5.63 -3.25 -10.25
CA SER A 62 4.34 -3.63 -9.65
C SER A 62 4.06 -2.91 -8.32
N TYR A 63 5.12 -2.61 -7.55
CA TYR A 63 5.03 -1.97 -6.23
C TYR A 63 4.97 -0.44 -6.28
N GLU A 64 5.25 0.19 -7.43
CA GLU A 64 5.19 1.65 -7.56
C GLU A 64 3.78 2.19 -7.24
N GLY A 65 2.74 1.42 -7.58
CA GLY A 65 1.35 1.73 -7.25
C GLY A 65 1.04 1.82 -5.76
N SER A 66 1.58 0.90 -4.96
CA SER A 66 1.38 0.86 -3.50
C SER A 66 2.16 1.98 -2.78
N LEU A 67 3.35 2.35 -3.27
CA LEU A 67 4.12 3.47 -2.71
C LEU A 67 3.43 4.83 -2.96
N LEU A 68 2.79 4.99 -4.12
CA LEU A 68 2.04 6.20 -4.48
C LEU A 68 0.69 6.31 -3.78
N LEU A 69 0.10 5.20 -3.32
CA LEU A 69 -1.06 5.21 -2.41
C LEU A 69 -0.79 6.07 -1.16
N SER A 70 0.44 6.03 -0.63
CA SER A 70 0.86 6.81 0.53
C SER A 70 1.04 8.32 0.23
N GLY A 71 1.09 8.72 -1.05
CA GLY A 71 1.26 10.10 -1.51
C GLY A 71 0.08 10.65 -2.32
N ALA A 72 -1.00 9.87 -2.46
CA ALA A 72 -2.18 10.19 -3.28
C ALA A 72 -2.99 11.40 -2.78
N GLY A 73 -2.55 12.06 -1.70
CA GLY A 73 -3.11 13.34 -1.25
C GLY A 73 -2.68 14.56 -2.08
N THR A 74 -1.71 14.46 -3.00
CA THR A 74 -1.18 15.64 -3.71
C THR A 74 -0.94 15.43 -5.21
N GLY A 75 -1.95 15.70 -6.04
CA GLY A 75 -1.74 16.31 -7.36
C GLY A 75 -1.27 15.45 -8.55
N LEU A 76 -1.27 14.11 -8.50
CA LEU A 76 -0.81 13.27 -9.62
C LEU A 76 -1.87 12.93 -10.71
N GLY A 77 -3.11 13.44 -10.59
CA GLY A 77 -4.17 13.25 -11.59
C GLY A 77 -4.44 11.77 -11.96
N ALA A 78 -4.96 11.53 -13.17
CA ALA A 78 -5.37 10.19 -13.63
C ALA A 78 -4.24 9.12 -13.63
N ARG A 79 -2.97 9.53 -13.75
CA ARG A 79 -1.82 8.61 -13.67
C ARG A 79 -1.59 8.09 -12.25
N GLY A 80 -1.84 8.91 -11.24
CA GLY A 80 -1.79 8.49 -9.83
C GLY A 80 -2.87 7.44 -9.51
N ALA A 81 -4.08 7.64 -10.04
CA ALA A 81 -5.20 6.70 -9.89
C ALA A 81 -4.94 5.33 -10.54
N ALA A 82 -4.41 5.31 -11.77
CA ALA A 82 -4.08 4.06 -12.45
C ALA A 82 -2.99 3.25 -11.73
N LEU A 83 -2.00 3.93 -11.16
CA LEU A 83 -0.95 3.29 -10.37
C LEU A 83 -1.50 2.79 -9.03
N ALA A 84 -2.33 3.59 -8.35
CA ALA A 84 -3.03 3.21 -7.13
C ALA A 84 -3.87 1.94 -7.31
N LEU A 85 -4.62 1.84 -8.41
CA LEU A 85 -5.37 0.64 -8.80
C LEU A 85 -4.48 -0.58 -8.96
N SER A 86 -3.35 -0.45 -9.66
CA SER A 86 -2.42 -1.56 -9.89
C SER A 86 -1.82 -2.06 -8.57
N GLY A 87 -1.46 -1.14 -7.67
CA GLY A 87 -0.99 -1.47 -6.33
C GLY A 87 -2.06 -2.18 -5.50
N LEU A 88 -3.30 -1.68 -5.51
CA LEU A 88 -4.43 -2.30 -4.83
C LEU A 88 -4.71 -3.71 -5.37
N LEU A 89 -4.72 -3.90 -6.69
CA LEU A 89 -4.90 -5.21 -7.32
C LEU A 89 -3.77 -6.18 -6.97
N HIS A 90 -2.53 -5.69 -6.86
CA HIS A 90 -1.40 -6.53 -6.46
C HIS A 90 -1.54 -7.01 -5.01
N VAL A 91 -1.88 -6.12 -4.08
CA VAL A 91 -2.12 -6.50 -2.67
C VAL A 91 -3.39 -7.35 -2.53
N ALA A 92 -4.44 -7.05 -3.28
CA ALA A 92 -5.67 -7.86 -3.26
C ALA A 92 -5.42 -9.33 -3.64
N ARG A 93 -4.41 -9.62 -4.48
CA ARG A 93 -4.01 -11.00 -4.81
C ARG A 93 -3.38 -11.76 -3.65
N SER A 94 -2.76 -11.09 -2.69
CA SER A 94 -2.21 -11.75 -1.49
C SER A 94 -3.23 -11.93 -0.37
N LEU A 95 -4.36 -11.20 -0.43
CA LEU A 95 -5.42 -11.28 0.57
C LEU A 95 -6.27 -12.56 0.42
N THR A 96 -6.71 -13.10 1.56
CA THR A 96 -7.67 -14.22 1.60
C THR A 96 -9.05 -13.79 1.03
N SER A 97 -9.88 -14.74 0.59
CA SER A 97 -11.24 -14.46 0.10
C SER A 97 -12.08 -13.67 1.10
N ASN A 98 -11.96 -14.00 2.39
CA ASN A 98 -12.71 -13.33 3.45
C ASN A 98 -12.20 -11.90 3.67
N ALA A 99 -10.87 -11.71 3.67
CA ALA A 99 -10.27 -10.37 3.77
C ALA A 99 -10.69 -9.48 2.60
N ARG A 100 -10.72 -10.02 1.37
CA ARG A 100 -11.24 -9.29 0.19
C ARG A 100 -12.70 -8.88 0.37
N GLY A 101 -13.54 -9.76 0.91
CA GLY A 101 -14.93 -9.43 1.23
C GLY A 101 -15.06 -8.32 2.28
N VAL A 102 -14.20 -8.30 3.30
CA VAL A 102 -14.18 -7.22 4.32
C VAL A 102 -13.80 -5.89 3.67
N PHE A 103 -12.78 -5.89 2.81
CA PHE A 103 -12.37 -4.71 2.06
C PHE A 103 -13.47 -4.22 1.10
N GLN A 104 -14.21 -5.13 0.47
CA GLN A 104 -15.34 -4.81 -0.39
C GLN A 104 -16.45 -4.06 0.37
N ILE A 105 -16.81 -4.51 1.59
CA ILE A 105 -17.81 -3.80 2.41
C ILE A 105 -17.35 -2.37 2.71
N LEU A 106 -16.07 -2.17 3.03
CA LEU A 106 -15.50 -0.84 3.26
C LEU A 106 -15.59 0.04 2.00
N ALA A 107 -15.22 -0.50 0.84
CA ALA A 107 -15.28 0.22 -0.42
C ALA A 107 -16.72 0.59 -0.82
N GLU A 108 -17.67 -0.34 -0.71
CA GLU A 108 -19.09 -0.11 -0.97
C GLU A 108 -19.66 0.99 -0.09
N HIS A 109 -19.33 0.97 1.22
CA HIS A 109 -19.78 1.98 2.16
C HIS A 109 -19.22 3.38 1.85
N GLN A 110 -17.95 3.47 1.47
CA GLN A 110 -17.33 4.74 1.10
C GLN A 110 -17.94 5.30 -0.20
N ILE A 111 -18.30 4.45 -1.16
CA ILE A 111 -19.00 4.86 -2.38
C ILE A 111 -20.42 5.33 -2.08
N SER A 112 -21.16 4.67 -1.18
CA SER A 112 -22.52 5.10 -0.82
C SER A 112 -22.52 6.46 -0.11
N LEU A 113 -21.58 6.68 0.81
CA LEU A 113 -21.45 7.97 1.51
C LEU A 113 -21.20 9.13 0.54
N GLU A 114 -20.42 8.93 -0.52
CA GLU A 114 -20.18 10.00 -1.49
C GLU A 114 -21.40 10.28 -2.38
N LYS A 115 -22.16 9.25 -2.78
CA LYS A 115 -23.40 9.44 -3.53
C LYS A 115 -24.42 10.28 -2.77
N GLU A 116 -24.53 10.05 -1.46
CA GLU A 116 -25.45 10.79 -0.59
C GLU A 116 -24.97 12.24 -0.34
N LYS A 117 -23.65 12.48 -0.31
CA LYS A 117 -23.08 13.85 -0.25
C LYS A 117 -23.36 14.70 -1.50
N GLY A 118 -23.65 14.08 -2.64
CA GLY A 118 -23.91 14.79 -3.90
C GLY A 118 -25.30 15.41 -4.01
N ASP A 119 -26.26 14.97 -3.19
CA ASP A 119 -27.67 15.37 -3.32
C ASP A 119 -28.14 16.34 -2.22
N GLU A 120 -27.60 16.35 -0.99
CA GLU A 120 -28.09 17.24 0.08
C GLU A 120 -27.01 17.69 1.10
N ASN A 121 -26.82 19.02 1.20
CA ASN A 121 -26.23 19.82 2.31
C ASN A 121 -24.76 19.60 2.74
N GLU A 122 -23.99 20.70 2.69
CA GLU A 122 -22.56 20.82 3.05
C GLU A 122 -22.24 20.67 4.55
N ASP A 123 -23.23 20.50 5.43
CA ASP A 123 -23.08 20.56 6.90
C ASP A 123 -23.22 19.23 7.65
N ALA A 124 -23.47 18.11 6.97
CA ALA A 124 -23.48 16.81 7.63
C ALA A 124 -22.05 16.27 7.75
N THR A 125 -21.55 16.25 8.99
CA THR A 125 -20.34 15.49 9.37
C THR A 125 -20.66 14.01 9.23
N TYR A 126 -20.68 13.50 7.99
CA TYR A 126 -20.82 12.08 7.73
C TYR A 126 -19.56 11.39 8.23
N GLU A 127 -19.69 10.79 9.40
CA GLU A 127 -18.63 10.06 10.05
C GLU A 127 -18.27 8.84 9.20
N ASP A 128 -16.96 8.59 9.12
CA ASP A 128 -16.39 7.37 8.55
C ASP A 128 -17.04 6.12 9.19
N LEU A 129 -16.86 4.94 8.61
CA LEU A 129 -17.47 3.72 9.17
C LEU A 129 -16.83 3.39 10.53
N SER A 130 -17.65 3.22 11.57
CA SER A 130 -17.17 2.81 12.88
C SER A 130 -16.76 1.32 12.91
N PHE A 131 -15.82 0.96 13.77
CA PHE A 131 -15.41 -0.45 13.94
C PHE A 131 -16.61 -1.38 14.27
N SER A 132 -17.54 -0.90 15.09
CA SER A 132 -18.73 -1.67 15.51
C SER A 132 -19.65 -1.96 14.33
N GLU A 133 -19.91 -0.97 13.48
CA GLU A 133 -20.76 -1.15 12.29
C GLU A 133 -20.10 -2.03 11.23
N LEU A 134 -18.79 -1.86 11.02
CA LEU A 134 -18.03 -2.75 10.14
C LEU A 134 -18.13 -4.20 10.62
N TYR A 135 -17.96 -4.43 11.92
CA TYR A 135 -18.06 -5.76 12.51
C TYR A 135 -19.45 -6.37 12.31
N GLN A 136 -20.51 -5.59 12.50
CA GLN A 136 -21.88 -6.03 12.28
C GLN A 136 -22.12 -6.42 10.82
N LYS A 137 -21.74 -5.57 9.86
CA LYS A 137 -21.85 -5.86 8.41
C LYS A 137 -21.02 -7.09 8.00
N CYS A 138 -19.81 -7.25 8.56
CA CYS A 138 -18.96 -8.41 8.28
C CYS A 138 -19.55 -9.72 8.81
N ARG A 139 -20.22 -9.68 9.97
CA ARG A 139 -20.92 -10.84 10.53
C ARG A 139 -22.15 -11.22 9.72
N GLU A 140 -22.91 -10.25 9.23
CA GLU A 140 -24.09 -10.48 8.39
C GLU A 140 -23.73 -11.18 7.07
N ARG A 141 -22.56 -10.87 6.49
CA ARG A 141 -22.02 -11.55 5.31
C ARG A 141 -21.17 -12.79 5.63
N PHE A 142 -21.15 -13.25 6.88
CA PHE A 142 -20.37 -14.42 7.34
C PHE A 142 -18.87 -14.37 7.02
N LEU A 143 -18.28 -13.17 6.91
CA LEU A 143 -16.87 -13.01 6.56
C LEU A 143 -15.94 -13.25 7.74
N VAL A 144 -16.42 -12.94 8.95
CA VAL A 144 -15.62 -12.93 10.17
C VAL A 144 -16.38 -13.59 11.32
N ASN A 145 -15.66 -14.35 12.15
CA ASN A 145 -16.23 -15.10 13.29
C ASN A 145 -16.06 -14.42 14.65
N SER A 146 -15.15 -13.46 14.79
CA SER A 146 -14.79 -12.79 16.05
C SER A 146 -14.22 -11.40 15.79
N GLU A 147 -14.31 -10.49 16.76
CA GLU A 147 -13.65 -9.18 16.66
C GLU A 147 -12.13 -9.31 16.49
N LEU A 148 -11.52 -10.36 17.07
CA LEU A 148 -10.08 -10.61 16.95
C LEU A 148 -9.67 -10.88 15.51
N THR A 149 -10.47 -11.64 14.76
CA THR A 149 -10.19 -11.96 13.35
C THR A 149 -10.41 -10.74 12.46
N LEU A 150 -11.40 -9.89 12.76
CA LEU A 150 -11.54 -8.59 12.08
C LEU A 150 -10.32 -7.69 12.34
N ARG A 151 -9.87 -7.58 13.60
CA ARG A 151 -8.69 -6.78 13.96
C ARG A 151 -7.42 -7.29 13.27
N ALA A 152 -7.26 -8.60 13.10
CA ALA A 152 -6.15 -9.17 12.35
C ALA A 152 -6.16 -8.70 10.88
N HIS A 153 -7.31 -8.78 10.19
CA HIS A 153 -7.45 -8.27 8.82
C HIS A 153 -7.21 -6.76 8.72
N LEU A 154 -7.72 -5.99 9.68
CA LEU A 154 -7.48 -4.54 9.72
C LEU A 154 -6.00 -4.20 9.93
N THR A 155 -5.29 -4.98 10.75
CA THR A 155 -3.84 -4.79 10.95
C THR A 155 -3.08 -5.03 9.65
N GLU A 156 -3.44 -6.09 8.91
CA GLU A 156 -2.87 -6.37 7.58
C GLU A 156 -3.14 -5.21 6.60
N PHE A 157 -4.37 -4.66 6.59
CA PHE A 157 -4.69 -3.51 5.74
C PHE A 157 -3.93 -2.23 6.12
N LEU A 158 -3.69 -2.01 7.41
CA LEU A 158 -2.90 -0.87 7.90
C LEU A 158 -1.42 -1.02 7.52
N ASP A 159 -0.86 -2.22 7.64
CA ASP A 159 0.53 -2.52 7.26
C ASP A 159 0.77 -2.28 5.76
N HIS A 160 -0.20 -2.65 4.93
CA HIS A 160 -0.18 -2.38 3.49
C HIS A 160 -0.66 -0.97 3.10
N LYS A 161 -1.01 -0.13 4.08
CA LYS A 161 -1.54 1.24 3.89
C LYS A 161 -2.79 1.32 3.00
N LEU A 162 -3.58 0.25 2.97
CA LEU A 162 -4.85 0.20 2.23
C LEU A 162 -5.97 0.93 2.98
N VAL A 163 -5.91 0.97 4.31
CA VAL A 163 -6.90 1.61 5.16
C VAL A 163 -6.19 2.55 6.12
N GLN A 164 -6.84 3.66 6.47
CA GLN A 164 -6.42 4.55 7.54
C GLN A 164 -7.43 4.46 8.68
N MET A 165 -6.91 4.35 9.89
CA MET A 165 -7.73 4.41 11.10
C MET A 165 -7.57 5.79 11.74
N ARG A 166 -8.68 6.50 11.94
CA ARG A 166 -8.73 7.77 12.66
C ARG A 166 -9.49 7.57 13.96
N LYS A 167 -9.00 8.17 15.05
CA LYS A 167 -9.72 8.19 16.32
C LYS A 167 -10.52 9.48 16.37
N GLY A 168 -11.84 9.36 16.49
CA GLY A 168 -12.73 10.51 16.65
C GLY A 168 -12.58 11.16 18.02
N ALA A 169 -13.13 12.38 18.16
CA ALA A 169 -13.15 13.10 19.44
C ALA A 169 -13.88 12.31 20.54
N ASP A 170 -14.84 11.45 20.15
CA ASP A 170 -15.61 10.59 21.04
C ASP A 170 -14.87 9.29 21.43
N GLY A 171 -13.62 9.12 21.00
CA GLY A 171 -12.83 7.91 21.26
C GLY A 171 -13.18 6.71 20.36
N GLY A 172 -14.14 6.88 19.43
CA GLY A 172 -14.48 5.90 18.41
C GLY A 172 -13.35 5.67 17.40
N GLU A 173 -13.19 4.43 16.95
CA GLU A 173 -12.27 4.04 15.88
C GLU A 173 -13.02 4.05 14.54
N TYR A 174 -12.57 4.94 13.66
CA TYR A 174 -13.17 5.19 12.35
C TYR A 174 -12.22 4.78 11.24
N LEU A 175 -12.75 4.11 10.21
CA LEU A 175 -11.95 3.54 9.12
C LEU A 175 -12.29 4.22 7.78
N SER A 176 -11.27 4.64 7.05
CA SER A 176 -11.41 5.18 5.70
C SER A 176 -10.34 4.64 4.75
N VAL A 177 -10.73 4.46 3.48
CA VAL A 177 -9.81 4.04 2.42
C VAL A 177 -9.26 5.31 1.74
N PRO A 178 -7.94 5.56 1.76
CA PRO A 178 -7.34 6.76 1.20
C PRO A 178 -7.22 6.67 -0.34
N LEU A 179 -8.33 6.39 -1.02
CA LEU A 179 -8.41 6.24 -2.47
C LEU A 179 -9.55 7.09 -3.04
N ASP A 180 -9.34 7.54 -4.28
CA ASP A 180 -10.38 8.23 -5.05
C ASP A 180 -11.54 7.28 -5.38
N ILE A 181 -12.76 7.81 -5.43
CA ILE A 181 -13.93 6.97 -5.63
C ILE A 181 -13.99 6.38 -7.05
N GLY A 182 -13.46 7.08 -8.07
CA GLY A 182 -13.34 6.53 -9.41
C GLY A 182 -12.47 5.26 -9.43
N THR A 183 -11.38 5.29 -8.67
CA THR A 183 -10.46 4.15 -8.47
C THR A 183 -11.15 3.01 -7.72
N LEU A 184 -11.93 3.30 -6.67
CA LEU A 184 -12.65 2.25 -5.93
C LEU A 184 -13.72 1.54 -6.77
N LYS A 185 -14.44 2.29 -7.61
CA LYS A 185 -15.43 1.71 -8.54
C LYS A 185 -14.77 0.80 -9.56
N GLU A 186 -13.69 1.24 -10.20
CA GLU A 186 -12.94 0.41 -11.15
C GLU A 186 -12.35 -0.86 -10.50
N TYR A 187 -11.96 -0.79 -9.23
CA TYR A 187 -11.52 -1.96 -8.48
C TYR A 187 -12.67 -2.96 -8.26
N LEU A 188 -13.84 -2.47 -7.83
CA LEU A 188 -15.01 -3.31 -7.58
C LEU A 188 -15.49 -4.02 -8.86
N GLU A 189 -15.56 -3.30 -9.98
CA GLU A 189 -15.92 -3.87 -11.30
C GLU A 189 -14.96 -4.99 -11.73
N LYS A 190 -13.65 -4.83 -11.46
CA LYS A 190 -12.64 -5.84 -11.79
C LYS A 190 -12.73 -7.08 -10.91
N GLU A 191 -13.05 -6.94 -9.63
CA GLU A 191 -13.25 -8.10 -8.74
C GLU A 191 -14.57 -8.84 -9.03
N GLU A 192 -15.64 -8.14 -9.45
CA GLU A 192 -16.91 -8.79 -9.87
C GLU A 192 -16.77 -9.57 -11.18
N SER A 193 -15.86 -9.15 -12.06
CA SER A 193 -15.59 -9.84 -13.33
C SER A 193 -14.80 -11.16 -13.21
N ARG A 194 -14.50 -11.61 -11.99
CA ARG A 194 -13.58 -12.70 -11.69
C ARG A 194 -14.26 -13.90 -11.02
#